data_AF-A0A2W7AS37-F1
#
_entry.id   AF-A0A2W7AS37-F1
#
_cell.length_a   1.000
_cell.length_b   1.000
_cell.length_c   1.000
_cell.angle_alpha   90.00
_cell.angle_beta   90.00
_cell.angle_gamma   90.00
#
_symmetry.space_group_name_H-M   'P 1'
#
loop_
_entity.id
_entity.type
_entity.pdbx_description
1 polymer ?
#
loop_
_entity_poly.entity_id
_entity_poly.type
_entity_poly.pdbx_seq_one_letter_code
_entity_poly.pdbx_strand_id
1 'polypeptide(L)' 'MKSIELLTKELLSLPSISRALLAEKLIESLEFDIDPAIQSAWTNEAKTRRDAVRDGSVQTISGDDALISLCSALHN' A
#
# COMPACT_ATOMS: atom_id res chain seq x y z
N MET A 1 23.47 7.94 17.43
CA MET A 1 22.59 7.29 16.42
C MET A 1 23.46 6.55 15.42
N LYS A 2 23.10 5.33 15.03
CA LYS A 2 23.75 4.62 13.91
C LYS A 2 23.38 5.33 12.59
N SER A 3 24.23 5.27 11.57
CA SER A 3 23.86 5.77 10.23
C SER A 3 22.76 4.89 9.62
N ILE A 4 22.01 5.46 8.66
CA ILE A 4 20.98 4.70 7.95
C ILE A 4 21.59 3.52 7.20
N GLU A 5 22.78 3.64 6.61
CA GLU A 5 23.41 2.50 5.93
C GLU A 5 23.74 1.37 6.91
N LEU A 6 24.24 1.69 8.10
CA LEU A 6 24.61 0.70 9.11
C LEU A 6 23.36 0.03 9.71
N LEU A 7 22.29 0.78 9.96
CA LEU A 7 20.99 0.23 10.36
C LEU A 7 20.41 -0.67 9.28
N THR A 8 20.43 -0.23 8.02
CA THR A 8 19.92 -1.00 6.88
C THR A 8 20.64 -2.34 6.78
N LYS A 9 21.97 -2.35 6.88
CA LYS A 9 22.77 -3.57 6.86
C LYS A 9 22.37 -4.54 7.99
N GLU A 10 22.16 -4.03 9.20
CA GLU A 10 21.72 -4.85 10.34
C GLU A 10 20.32 -5.42 10.13
N LEU A 11 19.36 -4.61 9.68
CA LEU A 11 17.99 -5.04 9.44
C LEU A 11 17.89 -6.06 8.31
N LEU A 12 18.67 -5.90 7.24
CA LEU A 12 18.71 -6.85 6.13
C LEU A 12 19.33 -8.20 6.52
N SER A 13 20.15 -8.24 7.57
CA SER A 13 20.73 -9.49 8.09
C SER A 13 19.72 -10.35 8.88
N LEU A 14 18.57 -9.80 9.26
CA LEU A 14 17.53 -10.54 9.96
C LEU A 14 16.84 -11.58 9.05
N PRO A 15 16.26 -12.66 9.62
CA PRO A 15 15.40 -13.58 8.87
C PRO A 15 14.23 -12.86 8.19
N SER A 16 13.77 -13.41 7.05
CA SER A 16 12.73 -12.77 6.23
C SER A 16 11.47 -12.41 7.03
N ILE A 17 11.01 -13.31 7.90
CA ILE A 17 9.82 -13.10 8.74
C ILE A 17 10.02 -11.92 9.71
N SER A 18 11.18 -11.82 10.34
CA SER A 18 11.50 -10.71 11.24
C SER A 18 11.55 -9.37 10.51
N ARG A 19 12.03 -9.36 9.26
CA ARG A 19 12.04 -8.15 8.43
C ARG A 19 10.63 -7.73 8.02
N ALA A 20 9.75 -8.69 7.68
CA ALA A 20 8.35 -8.42 7.37
C ALA A 20 7.64 -7.77 8.57
N LEU A 21 7.79 -8.35 9.77
CA LEU A 21 7.23 -7.79 11.00
C LEU A 21 7.76 -6.38 11.30
N LEU A 22 9.05 -6.14 11.06
CA LEU A 22 9.62 -4.82 11.25
C LEU A 22 9.11 -3.81 10.21
N ALA A 23 8.93 -4.23 8.95
CA ALA A 23 8.36 -3.40 7.91
C ALA A 23 6.93 -2.95 8.27
N GLU A 24 6.10 -3.86 8.80
CA GLU A 24 4.77 -3.52 9.32
C GLU A 24 4.85 -2.44 10.41
N LYS A 25 5.70 -2.62 11.41
CA LYS A 25 5.88 -1.63 12.49
C LYS A 25 6.39 -0.27 12.01
N LEU A 26 7.26 -0.27 11.01
CA LEU A 26 7.75 0.97 10.40
C LEU A 26 6.62 1.68 9.65
N ILE A 27 5.80 0.94 8.91
CA ILE A 27 4.61 1.50 8.24
C ILE A 27 3.65 2.08 9.28
N GLU A 28 3.30 1.32 10.32
CA GLU A 28 2.45 1.80 11.44
C GLU A 28 2.99 3.11 12.04
N SER A 29 4.31 3.23 12.21
CA SER A 29 4.92 4.45 12.75
C SER A 29 4.75 5.69 11.87
N LEU A 30 4.52 5.50 10.57
CA LEU A 30 4.31 6.58 9.58
C LEU A 30 2.83 6.99 9.48
N GLU A 31 1.90 6.20 9.99
CA GLU A 31 0.45 6.45 9.89
C GLU A 31 -0.04 7.61 10.77
N PHE A 32 0.81 8.19 11.61
CA PHE A 32 0.43 9.23 12.58
C PHE A 32 0.57 10.67 12.06
N ASP A 33 1.20 10.90 10.91
CA ASP A 33 1.43 12.25 10.35
C ASP A 33 0.96 12.34 8.89
N ILE A 34 -0.25 11.84 8.63
CA ILE A 34 -0.86 11.92 7.31
C ILE A 34 -1.39 13.34 7.10
N ASP A 35 -0.82 14.03 6.11
CA ASP A 35 -1.29 15.35 5.69
C ASP A 35 -2.82 15.32 5.45
N PRO A 36 -3.60 16.17 6.15
CA PRO A 36 -5.05 16.24 5.97
C PRO A 36 -5.49 16.45 4.52
N ALA A 37 -4.68 17.12 3.70
CA ALA A 37 -4.94 17.30 2.28
C ALA A 37 -4.84 15.95 1.51
N ILE A 38 -3.84 15.13 1.83
CA ILE A 38 -3.68 13.79 1.28
C ILE A 38 -4.86 12.91 1.70
N GLN A 39 -5.22 12.91 2.99
CA GLN A 39 -6.37 12.15 3.50
C GLN A 39 -7.68 12.54 2.80
N SER A 40 -7.90 13.84 2.59
CA SER A 40 -9.06 14.36 1.88
C SER A 40 -9.08 13.92 0.41
N ALA A 41 -7.93 13.98 -0.28
CA ALA A 41 -7.80 13.53 -1.66
C ALA A 41 -8.14 12.05 -1.82
N TRP A 42 -7.60 11.18 -0.96
CA TRP A 42 -7.92 9.74 -0.95
C TRP A 42 -9.39 9.47 -0.66
N THR A 43 -9.97 10.19 0.29
CA THR A 43 -11.39 10.06 0.64
C THR A 43 -12.29 10.46 -0.53
N ASN A 44 -11.94 11.53 -1.24
CA ASN A 44 -12.68 11.98 -2.42
C ASN A 44 -12.56 10.96 -3.56
N GLU A 45 -11.36 10.46 -3.85
CA GLU A 45 -11.15 9.45 -4.88
C GLU A 45 -11.96 8.17 -4.59
N ALA A 46 -11.97 7.70 -3.34
CA ALA A 46 -12.75 6.55 -2.94
C ALA A 46 -14.26 6.76 -3.15
N LYS A 47 -14.79 7.94 -2.82
CA LYS A 47 -16.19 8.30 -3.07
C LYS A 47 -16.49 8.35 -4.57
N THR A 48 -15.65 9.02 -5.35
CA THR A 48 -15.79 9.13 -6.81
C THR A 48 -15.86 7.75 -7.45
N ARG A 49 -14.93 6.83 -7.12
CA ARG A 49 -14.93 5.47 -7.66
C ARG A 49 -16.17 4.67 -7.26
N ARG A 50 -16.59 4.77 -6.00
CA ARG A 50 -17.82 4.11 -5.52
C ARG A 50 -19.04 4.61 -6.28
N ASP A 51 -19.15 5.91 -6.46
CA ASP A 51 -20.31 6.52 -7.11
C ASP A 51 -20.33 6.17 -8.61
N ALA A 52 -19.16 6.17 -9.26
CA ALA A 52 -19.02 5.74 -10.66
C ALA A 52 -19.44 4.27 -10.89
N VAL A 53 -19.17 3.39 -9.93
CA VAL A 53 -19.64 1.99 -9.98
C VAL A 53 -21.16 1.92 -9.79
N ARG A 54 -21.72 2.74 -8.89
CA ARG A 54 -23.16 2.76 -8.58
C ARG A 54 -24.01 3.36 -9.70
N ASP A 55 -23.51 4.40 -10.35
CA ASP A 55 -24.21 5.06 -11.45
C ASP A 55 -23.96 4.39 -12.82
N GLY A 56 -23.07 3.39 -12.87
CA GLY A 56 -22.75 2.63 -14.07
C GLY A 56 -21.87 3.37 -15.08
N SER A 57 -21.25 4.48 -14.68
CA SER A 57 -20.30 5.21 -15.52
C SER A 57 -18.99 4.46 -15.78
N VAL A 58 -18.70 3.43 -14.98
CA VAL A 58 -17.56 2.51 -15.20
C VAL A 58 -18.00 1.06 -15.31
N GLN A 59 -17.29 0.30 -16.14
CA GLN A 59 -17.43 -1.16 -16.23
C GLN A 59 -16.59 -1.83 -15.16
N THR A 60 -17.22 -2.65 -14.32
CA THR A 60 -16.53 -3.44 -13.30
C THR A 60 -16.14 -4.81 -13.84
N ILE A 61 -15.01 -5.33 -13.39
CA ILE A 61 -14.61 -6.72 -13.58
C ILE A 61 -14.80 -7.51 -12.28
N SER A 62 -14.79 -8.85 -12.35
CA SER A 62 -14.76 -9.69 -11.16
C SER A 62 -13.50 -9.42 -10.33
N GLY A 63 -13.61 -9.49 -9.00
CA GLY A 63 -12.48 -9.32 -8.10
C GLY A 63 -11.38 -10.36 -8.33
N ASP A 64 -11.76 -11.60 -8.62
CA ASP A 64 -10.80 -12.68 -8.91
C ASP A 64 -10.02 -12.40 -10.21
N ASP A 65 -10.72 -11.96 -11.27
CA ASP A 65 -10.10 -11.60 -12.55
C ASP A 65 -9.15 -10.41 -12.41
N ALA A 66 -9.50 -9.44 -11.56
CA ALA A 66 -8.66 -8.29 -11.25
C ALA A 66 -7.35 -8.71 -10.57
N LEU A 67 -7.44 -9.60 -9.57
CA LEU A 67 -6.27 -10.11 -8.85
C LEU A 67 -5.35 -10.93 -9.75
N ILE A 68 -5.92 -11.81 -10.59
CA ILE A 68 -5.15 -12.60 -11.57
C ILE A 68 -4.38 -11.66 -12.51
N SER A 69 -5.06 -10.64 -13.04
CA SER A 69 -4.46 -9.66 -13.95
C SER A 69 -3.29 -8.92 -13.28
N LEU A 70 -3.47 -8.45 -12.04
CA LEU A 70 -2.42 -7.76 -11.28
C LEU A 70 -1.20 -8.67 -11.02
N CYS A 71 -1.42 -9.89 -10.56
CA CYS A 71 -0.34 -10.83 -10.28
C CYS A 71 0.45 -11.21 -11.55
N SER A 72 -0.23 -11.31 -12.69
CA SER A 72 0.43 -11.55 -13.98
C SER A 72 1.28 -10.36 -14.44
N ALA A 73 0.84 -9.12 -14.15
CA ALA A 73 1.57 -7.90 -14.49
C ALA A 73 2.81 -7.68 -13.63
N LEU A 74 2.81 -8.16 -12.37
CA LEU A 74 3.93 -8.02 -11.44
C LEU A 74 5.06 -9.05 -11.64
N HIS A 75 4.87 -10.04 -12.53
CA HIS A 75 5.87 -11.08 -12.85
C HIS A 75 6.63 -10.82 -14.16
N ASN A 76 6.48 -9.65 -14.80
CA ASN A 76 7.24 -9.21 -15.97
C ASN A 76 8.33 -8.19 -15.62
#